data_AF-A0A1U7ZTG0-F1
#
_entry.id   AF-A0A1U7ZTG0-F1
#
_cell.length_a   1.000
_cell.length_b   1.000
_cell.length_c   1.000
_cell.angle_alpha   90.00
_cell.angle_beta   90.00
_cell.angle_gamma   90.00
#
_symmetry.space_group_name_H-M   'P 1'
#
loop_
_entity.id
_entity.type
_entity.pdbx_description
1 polymer ?
#
loop_
_entity_poly.entity_id
_entity_poly.type
_entity_poly.pdbx_seq_one_letter_code
_entity_poly.pdbx_strand_id
1 'polypeptide(L)'
;MEPLWKLAYLLEPASVTLILTAVAVTFGSAFRALNYGKDMERNRDLSEASITLDGSQALMIPILSSCSLLLMFYLFSSVSQLLTAFTAVASVSSLFFCLYPYVTYIRSIFGLVDPYVSRCCSKSFTRSQGILVLVCIGIVVAWLVSGHWVLNNLLGISICIAFVSHVRLPNIKICVILLVCLFVYDIFWVFFSERFFGANVMVSVATQQASNPVHTVANSLSLPGLQMITKKLELPVKIVFPRDLLGGMVPGGNTSDFMMLGLGDMAIPSMLLALVLSFDYQKSRDSTGTFDLFSSKGHKYFWYALSGYAIGLVAALAAGILTHSPQPALLYLVPATLGPIIVISWFRKELPELWEGTKSNLNDKSRLLEV
;
A
#
# COMPACT_ATOMS: atom_id res chain seq x y z
N MET A 1 -29.99 -2.69 18.35
CA MET A 1 -29.61 -2.33 16.97
C MET A 1 -29.70 -0.83 16.89
N GLU A 2 -28.61 -0.16 16.57
CA GLU A 2 -28.60 1.29 16.39
C GLU A 2 -29.41 1.69 15.13
N PRO A 3 -29.96 2.92 15.08
CA PRO A 3 -30.75 3.35 13.94
C PRO A 3 -29.89 3.44 12.67
N LEU A 4 -30.40 2.92 11.55
CA LEU A 4 -29.76 2.98 10.22
C LEU A 4 -29.41 4.41 9.77
N TRP A 5 -30.04 5.44 10.35
CA TRP A 5 -29.69 6.84 10.09
C TRP A 5 -28.24 7.17 10.44
N LYS A 6 -27.59 6.44 11.36
CA LYS A 6 -26.16 6.61 11.63
C LYS A 6 -25.25 6.21 10.45
N LEU A 7 -25.74 5.50 9.44
CA LEU A 7 -25.01 5.32 8.19
C LEU A 7 -24.81 6.64 7.43
N ALA A 8 -25.54 7.71 7.76
CA ALA A 8 -25.28 9.05 7.24
C ALA A 8 -23.86 9.55 7.60
N TYR A 9 -23.26 9.07 8.69
CA TYR A 9 -21.85 9.34 9.03
C TYR A 9 -20.86 8.82 7.96
N LEU A 10 -21.27 7.83 7.16
CA LEU A 10 -20.46 7.34 6.05
C LEU A 10 -20.40 8.34 4.88
N LEU A 11 -21.37 9.26 4.80
CA LEU A 11 -21.42 10.34 3.81
C LEU A 11 -20.65 11.59 4.27
N GLU A 12 -20.05 11.58 5.46
CA GLU A 12 -19.21 12.68 5.91
C GLU A 12 -18.03 12.89 4.95
N PRO A 13 -17.59 14.15 4.75
CA PRO A 13 -16.48 14.47 3.87
C PRO A 13 -15.20 13.67 4.19
N ALA A 14 -14.91 13.41 5.46
CA ALA A 14 -13.74 12.62 5.88
C ALA A 14 -13.83 11.15 5.44
N SER A 15 -14.98 10.50 5.64
CA SER A 15 -15.24 9.12 5.20
C SER A 15 -15.14 8.99 3.68
N VAL A 16 -15.76 9.92 2.95
CA VAL A 16 -15.76 9.93 1.49
C VAL A 16 -14.35 10.20 0.93
N THR A 17 -13.62 11.15 1.50
CA THR A 17 -12.23 11.43 1.07
C THR A 17 -11.31 10.26 1.39
N LEU A 18 -11.48 9.57 2.52
CA LEU A 18 -10.73 8.35 2.82
C LEU A 18 -11.02 7.25 1.80
N ILE A 19 -12.30 6.96 1.52
CA ILE A 19 -12.67 5.94 0.52
C ILE A 19 -12.11 6.30 -0.86
N LEU A 20 -12.29 7.55 -1.29
CA LEU A 20 -11.83 8.01 -2.60
C LEU A 20 -10.31 7.97 -2.72
N THR A 21 -9.59 8.38 -1.68
CA THR A 21 -8.12 8.30 -1.67
C THR A 21 -7.65 6.85 -1.65
N ALA A 22 -8.27 5.97 -0.88
CA ALA A 22 -7.94 4.55 -0.87
C ALA A 22 -8.17 3.89 -2.24
N VAL A 23 -9.32 4.16 -2.88
CA VAL A 23 -9.63 3.65 -4.24
C VAL A 23 -8.67 4.24 -5.28
N ALA A 24 -8.35 5.54 -5.21
CA ALA A 24 -7.41 6.18 -6.13
C ALA A 24 -5.98 5.61 -5.99
N VAL A 25 -5.54 5.36 -4.76
CA VAL A 25 -4.21 4.79 -4.48
C VAL A 25 -4.15 3.32 -4.88
N THR A 26 -5.19 2.53 -4.65
CA THR A 26 -5.24 1.13 -5.11
C THR A 26 -5.25 1.03 -6.63
N PHE A 27 -5.99 1.90 -7.31
CA PHE A 27 -5.94 2.04 -8.77
C PHE A 27 -4.54 2.47 -9.25
N GLY A 28 -4.02 3.57 -8.72
CA GLY A 28 -2.74 4.15 -9.14
C GLY A 28 -1.54 3.23 -8.89
N SER A 29 -1.52 2.53 -7.75
CA SER A 29 -0.46 1.57 -7.40
C SER A 29 -0.51 0.34 -8.30
N ALA A 30 -1.69 -0.19 -8.63
CA ALA A 30 -1.82 -1.31 -9.56
C ALA A 30 -1.33 -0.94 -10.98
N PHE A 31 -1.71 0.24 -11.48
CA PHE A 31 -1.22 0.73 -12.78
C PHE A 31 0.29 1.00 -12.78
N ARG A 32 0.81 1.58 -11.71
CA ARG A 32 2.25 1.79 -11.55
C ARG A 32 3.01 0.47 -11.52
N ALA A 33 2.50 -0.52 -10.80
CA ALA A 33 3.07 -1.86 -10.73
C ALA A 33 3.05 -2.57 -12.09
N LEU A 34 2.00 -2.38 -12.92
CA LEU A 34 1.96 -2.90 -14.29
C LEU A 34 2.99 -2.22 -15.20
N ASN A 35 3.12 -0.89 -15.14
CA ASN A 35 4.07 -0.16 -15.98
C ASN A 35 5.51 -0.49 -15.58
N TYR A 36 5.79 -0.52 -14.28
CA TYR A 36 7.05 -1.02 -13.75
C TYR A 36 7.27 -2.50 -14.11
N GLY A 37 6.18 -3.28 -14.14
CA GLY A 37 5.98 -4.57 -14.82
C GLY A 37 6.78 -4.70 -16.10
N LYS A 38 6.36 -3.90 -17.07
CA LYS A 38 6.84 -3.86 -18.45
C LYS A 38 8.26 -3.32 -18.57
N ASP A 39 8.60 -2.28 -17.81
CA ASP A 39 9.94 -1.71 -17.79
C ASP A 39 10.99 -2.73 -17.33
N MET A 40 10.57 -3.63 -16.44
CA MET A 40 11.41 -4.67 -15.88
C MET A 40 11.62 -5.85 -16.83
N GLU A 41 10.61 -6.21 -17.62
CA GLU A 41 10.77 -7.18 -18.72
C GLU A 41 11.79 -6.69 -19.76
N ARG A 42 11.86 -5.38 -19.96
CA ARG A 42 12.82 -4.75 -20.89
C ARG A 42 14.24 -4.63 -20.31
N ASN A 43 14.39 -4.54 -18.98
CA ASN A 43 15.66 -4.27 -18.31
C ASN A 43 16.00 -5.36 -17.28
N ARG A 44 16.98 -6.21 -17.61
CA ARG A 44 17.35 -7.37 -16.77
C ARG A 44 17.76 -6.99 -15.34
N ASP A 45 18.49 -5.90 -15.17
CA ASP A 45 18.93 -5.39 -13.86
C ASP A 45 17.77 -5.00 -12.93
N LEU A 46 16.65 -4.52 -13.48
CA LEU A 46 15.46 -4.20 -12.68
C LEU A 46 14.74 -5.48 -12.24
N SER A 47 14.81 -6.54 -13.06
CA SER A 47 14.17 -7.83 -12.77
C SER A 47 14.80 -8.51 -11.56
N GLU A 48 16.13 -8.47 -11.48
CA GLU A 48 16.91 -8.99 -10.35
C GLU A 48 16.62 -8.25 -9.04
N ALA A 49 16.19 -6.98 -9.10
CA ALA A 49 15.85 -6.17 -7.94
C ALA A 49 14.39 -6.34 -7.44
N SER A 50 13.55 -7.09 -8.17
CA SER A 50 12.16 -7.35 -7.76
C SER A 50 12.04 -8.53 -6.82
N ILE A 51 11.12 -8.44 -5.88
CA ILE A 51 10.88 -9.50 -4.89
C ILE A 51 9.62 -10.23 -5.33
N THR A 52 9.79 -11.45 -5.84
CA THR A 52 8.66 -12.35 -6.09
C THR A 52 8.28 -13.03 -4.78
N LEU A 53 7.04 -12.90 -4.37
CA LEU A 53 6.55 -13.53 -3.15
C LEU A 53 6.21 -14.99 -3.41
N ASP A 54 6.90 -15.89 -2.73
CA ASP A 54 6.63 -17.33 -2.76
C ASP A 54 5.57 -17.73 -1.70
N GLY A 55 4.98 -18.92 -1.85
CA GLY A 55 3.98 -19.44 -0.91
C GLY A 55 4.51 -19.57 0.52
N SER A 56 5.77 -19.96 0.68
CA SER A 56 6.44 -20.03 1.97
C SER A 56 6.56 -18.65 2.64
N GLN A 57 6.95 -17.64 1.86
CA GLN A 57 7.07 -16.26 2.32
C GLN A 57 5.70 -15.65 2.66
N ALA A 58 4.66 -15.97 1.88
CA ALA A 58 3.29 -15.54 2.14
C ALA A 58 2.77 -16.06 3.51
N LEU A 59 3.10 -17.29 3.88
CA LEU A 59 2.76 -17.85 5.20
C LEU A 59 3.56 -17.21 6.33
N MET A 60 4.80 -16.81 6.08
CA MET A 60 5.65 -16.18 7.08
C MET A 60 5.19 -14.75 7.43
N ILE A 61 4.58 -14.02 6.50
CA ILE A 61 4.16 -12.62 6.72
C ILE A 61 3.24 -12.46 7.95
N PRO A 62 2.12 -13.19 8.11
CA PRO A 62 1.26 -13.08 9.29
C PRO A 62 1.97 -13.49 10.60
N ILE A 63 2.87 -14.47 10.54
CA ILE A 63 3.62 -14.95 11.71
C ILE A 63 4.60 -13.86 12.16
N LEU A 64 5.37 -13.30 11.23
CA LEU A 64 6.30 -12.22 11.50
C LEU A 64 5.57 -10.96 11.98
N SER A 65 4.42 -10.63 11.39
CA SER A 65 3.55 -9.53 11.84
C SER A 65 3.07 -9.76 13.28
N SER A 66 2.65 -10.99 13.62
CA SER A 66 2.20 -11.35 14.97
C SER A 66 3.32 -11.19 16.00
N CYS A 67 4.54 -11.64 15.65
CA CYS A 67 5.72 -11.47 16.49
C CYS A 67 6.05 -9.98 16.69
N SER A 68 6.06 -9.20 15.62
CA SER A 68 6.30 -7.75 15.66
C SER A 68 5.26 -7.00 16.50
N LEU A 69 3.98 -7.36 16.37
CA LEU A 69 2.87 -6.76 17.11
C LEU A 69 3.02 -7.03 18.62
N LEU A 70 3.35 -8.26 19.01
CA LEU A 70 3.62 -8.60 20.41
C LEU A 70 4.85 -7.87 20.96
N LEU A 71 5.93 -7.79 20.18
CA LEU A 71 7.11 -7.02 20.56
C LEU A 71 6.76 -5.55 20.74
N MET A 72 5.91 -4.97 19.89
CA MET A 72 5.45 -3.60 20.03
C MET A 72 4.56 -3.40 21.26
N PHE A 73 3.75 -4.39 21.63
CA PHE A 73 2.91 -4.34 22.82
C PHE A 73 3.74 -4.30 24.12
N TYR A 74 4.80 -5.11 24.22
CA TYR A 74 5.65 -5.15 25.42
C TYR A 74 6.80 -4.13 25.40
N LEU A 75 7.37 -3.83 24.23
CA LEU A 75 8.57 -3.00 24.04
C LEU A 75 8.30 -1.78 23.14
N PHE A 76 7.17 -1.11 23.35
CA PHE A 76 6.71 -0.02 22.48
C PHE A 76 7.78 1.05 22.23
N SER A 77 8.49 1.50 23.27
CA SER A 77 9.48 2.58 23.14
C SER A 77 10.63 2.23 22.20
N SER A 78 11.16 1.00 22.26
CA SER A 78 12.30 0.59 21.44
C SER A 78 11.86 0.24 20.01
N VAL A 79 10.75 -0.49 19.87
CA VAL A 79 10.24 -0.93 18.57
C VAL A 79 9.73 0.25 17.73
N SER A 80 9.05 1.22 18.35
CA SER A 80 8.53 2.40 17.63
C SER A 80 9.64 3.29 17.08
N GLN A 81 10.75 3.47 17.80
CA GLN A 81 11.92 4.21 17.31
C GLN A 81 12.57 3.51 16.11
N LEU A 82 12.75 2.19 16.21
CA LEU A 82 13.29 1.37 15.13
C LEU A 82 12.39 1.42 13.88
N LEU A 83 11.08 1.28 14.07
CA LEU A 83 10.10 1.41 12.98
C LEU A 83 10.10 2.82 12.37
N THR A 84 10.26 3.87 13.17
CA THR A 84 10.38 5.26 12.67
C THR A 84 11.62 5.42 11.80
N ALA A 85 12.76 4.86 12.20
CA ALA A 85 13.99 4.92 11.41
C ALA A 85 13.84 4.16 10.08
N PHE A 86 13.31 2.94 10.10
CA PHE A 86 13.06 2.17 8.88
C PHE A 86 12.04 2.83 7.96
N THR A 87 10.95 3.38 8.51
CA THR A 87 9.93 4.09 7.71
C THR A 87 10.47 5.38 7.10
N ALA A 88 11.38 6.11 7.78
CA ALA A 88 12.02 7.28 7.20
C ALA A 88 12.90 6.92 5.99
N VAL A 89 13.71 5.86 6.09
CA VAL A 89 14.54 5.37 4.97
C VAL A 89 13.66 4.87 3.82
N ALA A 90 12.64 4.06 4.14
CA ALA A 90 11.68 3.56 3.17
C ALA A 90 10.95 4.71 2.46
N SER A 91 10.56 5.75 3.19
CA SER A 91 9.90 6.95 2.65
C SER A 91 10.76 7.68 1.62
N VAL A 92 12.05 7.89 1.89
CA VAL A 92 12.97 8.54 0.92
C VAL A 92 13.05 7.72 -0.36
N SER A 93 13.26 6.40 -0.24
CA SER A 93 13.36 5.51 -1.40
C SER A 93 12.05 5.45 -2.21
N SER A 94 10.92 5.45 -1.52
CA SER A 94 9.58 5.33 -2.10
C SER A 94 9.14 6.61 -2.79
N LEU A 95 9.42 7.78 -2.18
CA LEU A 95 9.21 9.09 -2.82
C LEU A 95 10.05 9.23 -4.08
N PHE A 96 11.33 8.85 -4.03
CA PHE A 96 12.20 8.87 -5.20
C PHE A 96 11.62 8.01 -6.32
N PHE A 97 11.21 6.78 -6.01
CA PHE A 97 10.60 5.86 -6.97
C PHE A 97 9.31 6.41 -7.60
N CYS A 98 8.48 7.09 -6.80
CA CYS A 98 7.23 7.69 -7.27
C CYS A 98 7.45 8.93 -8.13
N LEU A 99 8.38 9.81 -7.73
CA LEU A 99 8.62 11.10 -8.39
C LEU A 99 9.52 11.00 -9.62
N TYR A 100 10.42 10.01 -9.68
CA TYR A 100 11.34 9.79 -10.79
C TYR A 100 10.70 9.83 -12.19
N PRO A 101 9.61 9.07 -12.49
CA PRO A 101 8.98 9.12 -13.81
C PRO A 101 8.47 10.53 -14.18
N TYR A 102 7.91 11.26 -13.21
CA TYR A 102 7.42 12.62 -13.43
C TYR A 102 8.57 13.59 -13.74
N VAL A 103 9.69 13.47 -13.02
CA VAL A 103 10.88 14.28 -13.30
C VAL A 103 11.42 13.98 -14.70
N THR A 104 11.49 12.71 -15.10
CA THR A 104 11.94 12.35 -16.46
C THR A 104 10.99 12.86 -17.54
N TYR A 105 9.68 12.84 -17.29
CA TYR A 105 8.66 13.35 -18.19
C TYR A 105 8.75 14.87 -18.35
N ILE A 106 8.80 15.61 -17.24
CA ILE A 106 8.99 17.07 -17.24
C ILE A 106 10.30 17.42 -17.95
N ARG A 107 11.39 16.69 -17.67
CA ARG A 107 12.68 16.91 -18.36
C ARG A 107 12.55 16.73 -19.88
N SER A 108 11.84 15.69 -20.31
CA SER A 108 11.59 15.43 -21.73
C SER A 108 10.78 16.55 -22.40
N ILE A 109 9.86 17.18 -21.68
CA ILE A 109 9.09 18.34 -22.18
C ILE A 109 9.99 19.57 -22.35
N PHE A 110 10.82 19.86 -21.35
CA PHE A 110 11.66 21.06 -21.34
C PHE A 110 12.99 20.90 -22.11
N GLY A 111 13.27 19.71 -22.67
CA GLY A 111 14.48 19.48 -23.47
C GLY A 111 15.79 19.66 -22.70
N LEU A 112 15.77 19.53 -21.37
CA LEU A 112 16.95 19.77 -20.53
C LEU A 112 17.99 18.65 -20.73
N VAL A 113 19.16 19.01 -21.26
CA VAL A 113 20.33 18.12 -21.36
C VAL A 113 20.91 17.93 -19.96
N ASP A 114 20.97 16.69 -19.47
CA ASP A 114 21.61 16.38 -18.19
C ASP A 114 23.10 16.05 -18.40
N PRO A 115 24.02 16.84 -17.86
CA PRO A 115 25.40 16.39 -17.70
C PRO A 115 25.46 15.31 -16.61
N TYR A 116 26.18 14.22 -16.90
CA TYR A 116 26.48 13.18 -15.91
C TYR A 116 27.40 13.76 -14.82
N VAL A 117 27.01 13.66 -13.55
CA VAL A 117 27.73 14.32 -12.43
C VAL A 117 28.90 13.49 -11.92
N SER A 118 28.83 12.16 -12.02
CA SER A 118 29.96 11.30 -11.70
C SER A 118 29.87 9.97 -12.44
N ARG A 119 31.03 9.47 -12.86
CA ARG A 119 31.21 8.13 -13.45
C ARG A 119 32.01 7.26 -12.48
N CYS A 120 31.64 7.27 -11.20
CA CYS A 120 32.26 6.40 -10.21
C CYS A 120 31.21 5.41 -9.70
N CYS A 121 31.56 4.12 -9.74
CA CYS A 121 30.72 2.95 -9.45
C CYS A 121 29.60 2.68 -10.47
N SER A 122 29.94 2.05 -11.62
CA SER A 122 29.10 1.31 -12.59
C SER A 122 27.80 1.94 -13.17
N LYS A 123 27.08 2.83 -12.45
CA LYS A 123 25.89 3.55 -12.91
C LYS A 123 26.17 5.05 -12.95
N SER A 124 25.81 5.70 -14.05
CA SER A 124 25.93 7.14 -14.21
C SER A 124 24.85 7.85 -13.39
N PHE A 125 25.26 8.58 -12.36
CA PHE A 125 24.34 9.40 -11.56
C PHE A 125 24.08 10.75 -12.24
N THR A 126 22.84 11.05 -12.57
CA THR A 126 22.48 12.33 -13.22
C THR A 126 22.28 13.44 -12.18
N ARG A 127 22.55 14.70 -12.57
CA ARG A 127 22.31 15.86 -11.68
C ARG A 127 20.86 15.94 -11.20
N SER A 128 19.93 15.63 -12.09
CA SER A 128 18.49 15.54 -11.83
C SER A 128 18.13 14.50 -10.75
N GLN A 129 18.79 13.33 -10.74
CA GLN A 129 18.61 12.32 -9.70
C GLN A 129 19.12 12.83 -8.34
N GLY A 130 20.27 13.51 -8.32
CA GLY A 130 20.81 14.12 -7.10
C GLY A 130 19.88 15.15 -6.47
N ILE A 131 19.36 16.07 -7.29
CA ILE A 131 18.39 17.08 -6.83
C ILE A 131 17.13 16.39 -6.30
N LEU A 132 16.63 15.37 -7.00
CA LEU A 132 15.43 14.65 -6.57
C LEU A 132 15.63 13.95 -5.21
N VAL A 133 16.78 13.32 -4.99
CA VAL A 133 17.11 12.69 -3.70
C VAL A 133 17.13 13.73 -2.58
N LEU A 134 17.74 14.90 -2.80
CA LEU A 134 17.76 15.98 -1.81
C LEU A 134 16.34 16.49 -1.50
N VAL A 135 15.49 16.64 -2.51
CA VAL A 135 14.08 17.01 -2.32
C VAL A 135 13.33 15.96 -1.49
N CYS A 136 13.52 14.67 -1.79
CA CYS A 136 12.89 13.58 -1.04
C CYS A 136 13.34 13.58 0.44
N ILE A 137 14.64 13.75 0.70
CA ILE A 137 15.17 13.89 2.05
C ILE A 137 14.55 15.11 2.75
N GLY A 138 14.46 16.25 2.07
CA GLY A 138 13.83 17.46 2.60
C GLY A 138 12.37 17.26 3.03
N ILE A 139 11.57 16.54 2.23
CA ILE A 139 10.18 16.21 2.55
C ILE A 139 10.09 15.31 3.80
N VAL A 140 10.95 14.30 3.90
CA VAL A 140 10.97 13.38 5.07
C VAL A 140 11.41 14.11 6.33
N VAL A 141 12.42 15.00 6.24
CA VAL A 141 12.83 15.84 7.37
C VAL A 141 11.70 16.79 7.78
N ALA A 142 11.01 17.42 6.82
CA ALA A 142 9.86 18.26 7.11
C ALA A 142 8.73 17.50 7.81
N TRP A 143 8.48 16.24 7.41
CA TRP A 143 7.53 15.36 8.11
C TRP A 143 7.99 15.04 9.54
N LEU A 144 9.26 14.68 9.74
CA LEU A 144 9.82 14.40 11.07
C LEU A 144 9.75 15.61 12.02
N VAL A 145 9.85 16.84 11.50
CA VAL A 145 9.78 18.07 12.30
C VAL A 145 8.33 18.48 12.57
N SER A 146 7.49 18.51 11.52
CA SER A 146 6.13 19.06 11.59
C SER A 146 5.08 18.06 12.08
N GLY A 147 5.29 16.75 11.87
CA GLY A 147 4.27 15.72 12.13
C GLY A 147 2.96 15.96 11.39
N HIS A 148 2.96 16.70 10.28
CA HIS A 148 1.72 17.12 9.63
C HIS A 148 1.04 15.94 8.92
N TRP A 149 -0.28 15.81 9.08
CA TRP A 149 -1.07 14.69 8.54
C TRP A 149 -0.99 14.58 7.00
N VAL A 150 -0.89 15.71 6.29
CA VAL A 150 -0.74 15.71 4.82
C VAL A 150 0.56 15.05 4.40
N LEU A 151 1.67 15.40 5.07
CA LEU A 151 2.97 14.80 4.79
C LEU A 151 2.96 13.31 5.18
N ASN A 152 2.34 12.97 6.31
CA ASN A 152 2.18 11.57 6.71
C ASN A 152 1.45 10.75 5.65
N ASN A 153 0.33 11.27 5.13
CA ASN A 153 -0.44 10.62 4.06
C ASN A 153 0.35 10.54 2.76
N LEU A 154 1.07 11.60 2.37
CA LEU A 154 1.92 11.60 1.19
C LEU A 154 3.00 10.51 1.27
N LEU A 155 3.68 10.41 2.41
CA LEU A 155 4.69 9.37 2.65
C LEU A 155 4.06 7.98 2.63
N GLY A 156 2.92 7.78 3.31
CA GLY A 156 2.23 6.50 3.34
C GLY A 156 1.77 6.03 1.96
N ILE A 157 1.19 6.94 1.16
CA ILE A 157 0.79 6.65 -0.22
C ILE A 157 2.02 6.27 -1.06
N SER A 158 3.13 6.99 -0.91
CA SER A 158 4.36 6.67 -1.65
C SER A 158 4.93 5.29 -1.29
N ILE A 159 4.95 4.95 0.00
CA ILE A 159 5.36 3.63 0.51
C ILE A 159 4.43 2.54 -0.06
N CYS A 160 3.11 2.77 -0.06
CA CYS A 160 2.15 1.83 -0.60
C CYS A 160 2.40 1.56 -2.10
N ILE A 161 2.57 2.60 -2.90
CA ILE A 161 2.82 2.48 -4.35
C ILE A 161 4.13 1.75 -4.61
N ALA A 162 5.20 2.09 -3.88
CA ALA A 162 6.50 1.43 -4.00
C ALA A 162 6.43 -0.05 -3.60
N PHE A 163 5.79 -0.35 -2.46
CA PHE A 163 5.61 -1.73 -1.99
C PHE A 163 4.88 -2.60 -3.02
N VAL A 164 3.73 -2.14 -3.54
CA VAL A 164 2.96 -2.88 -4.56
C VAL A 164 3.73 -3.03 -5.87
N SER A 165 4.61 -2.08 -6.21
CA SER A 165 5.43 -2.15 -7.43
C SER A 165 6.62 -3.10 -7.31
N HIS A 166 7.22 -3.22 -6.12
CA HIS A 166 8.39 -4.07 -5.88
C HIS A 166 8.03 -5.52 -5.52
N VAL A 167 6.92 -5.74 -4.83
CA VAL A 167 6.46 -7.07 -4.42
C VAL A 167 5.52 -7.64 -5.48
N ARG A 168 5.98 -8.67 -6.22
CA ARG A 168 5.17 -9.32 -7.25
C ARG A 168 4.63 -10.66 -6.77
N LEU A 169 3.36 -10.88 -7.09
CA LEU A 169 2.72 -12.18 -6.95
C LEU A 169 2.82 -12.89 -8.31
N PRO A 170 3.40 -14.10 -8.38
CA PRO A 170 3.50 -14.82 -9.64
C PRO A 170 2.12 -15.32 -10.11
N ASN A 171 1.30 -15.82 -9.18
CA ASN A 171 0.04 -16.50 -9.48
C ASN A 171 -1.05 -16.12 -8.48
N ILE A 172 -2.33 -16.24 -8.86
CA ILE A 172 -3.43 -15.95 -7.93
C ILE A 172 -3.47 -16.96 -6.77
N LYS A 173 -2.93 -18.18 -6.94
CA LYS A 173 -2.80 -19.16 -5.84
C LYS A 173 -2.07 -18.57 -4.64
N ILE A 174 -0.93 -17.91 -4.86
CA ILE A 174 -0.15 -17.31 -3.77
C ILE A 174 -0.91 -16.12 -3.17
N CYS A 175 -1.60 -15.34 -4.01
CA CYS A 175 -2.47 -14.27 -3.57
C CYS A 175 -3.59 -14.77 -2.63
N VAL A 176 -4.26 -15.86 -3.00
CA VAL A 176 -5.33 -16.50 -2.20
C VAL A 176 -4.76 -16.99 -0.87
N ILE A 177 -3.61 -17.67 -0.88
CA ILE A 177 -2.94 -18.12 0.36
C ILE A 177 -2.64 -16.92 1.26
N LEU A 178 -2.03 -15.86 0.72
CA LEU A 178 -1.70 -14.65 1.46
C LEU A 178 -2.96 -13.99 2.06
N LEU A 179 -4.00 -13.78 1.24
CA LEU A 179 -5.26 -13.13 1.65
C LEU A 179 -6.00 -13.95 2.71
N VAL A 180 -6.06 -15.28 2.58
CA VAL A 180 -6.70 -16.16 3.57
C VAL A 180 -5.92 -16.16 4.89
N CYS A 181 -4.59 -16.19 4.85
CA CYS A 181 -3.79 -16.13 6.07
C CYS A 181 -3.90 -14.78 6.77
N LEU A 182 -3.94 -13.67 6.01
CA LEU A 182 -4.14 -12.33 6.58
C LEU A 182 -5.57 -12.11 7.08
N PHE A 183 -6.57 -12.71 6.43
CA PHE A 183 -7.95 -12.76 6.92
C PHE A 183 -8.04 -13.43 8.30
N VAL A 184 -7.41 -14.60 8.47
CA VAL A 184 -7.39 -15.32 9.75
C VAL A 184 -6.61 -14.52 10.81
N TYR A 185 -5.49 -13.91 10.42
CA TYR A 185 -4.69 -13.05 11.29
C TYR A 185 -5.50 -11.90 11.86
N ASP A 186 -6.26 -11.18 11.02
CA ASP A 186 -7.04 -10.00 11.43
C ASP A 186 -8.15 -10.40 12.41
N ILE A 187 -8.87 -11.50 12.13
CA ILE A 187 -9.90 -12.04 13.04
C ILE A 187 -9.29 -12.43 14.39
N PHE A 188 -8.14 -13.11 14.39
CA PHE A 188 -7.48 -13.51 15.62
C PHE A 188 -7.08 -12.29 16.47
N TRP A 189 -6.40 -11.31 15.88
CA TRP A 189 -5.88 -10.17 16.62
C TRP A 189 -6.96 -9.18 17.05
N VAL A 190 -8.04 -9.04 16.29
CA VAL A 190 -9.15 -8.14 16.65
C VAL A 190 -10.09 -8.75 17.68
N PHE A 191 -10.49 -10.02 17.55
CA PHE A 191 -11.51 -10.60 18.45
C PHE A 191 -10.95 -11.50 19.55
N PHE A 192 -9.88 -12.24 19.28
CA PHE A 192 -9.38 -13.24 20.23
C PHE A 192 -8.25 -12.74 21.12
N SER A 193 -7.51 -11.69 20.72
CA SER A 193 -6.33 -11.24 21.47
C SER A 193 -6.63 -10.82 22.91
N GLU A 194 -7.78 -10.19 23.17
CA GLU A 194 -8.21 -9.81 24.53
C GLU A 194 -8.34 -11.00 25.47
N ARG A 195 -8.83 -12.14 24.97
CA ARG A 195 -9.04 -13.34 25.79
C ARG A 195 -7.73 -13.96 26.28
N PHE A 196 -6.65 -13.81 25.50
CA PHE A 196 -5.34 -14.39 25.82
C PHE A 196 -4.42 -13.43 26.58
N PHE A 197 -4.45 -12.14 26.25
CA PHE A 197 -3.52 -11.14 26.80
C PHE A 197 -4.17 -10.17 27.80
N GLY A 198 -5.47 -10.28 28.04
CA GLY A 198 -6.22 -9.42 28.95
C GLY A 198 -6.54 -8.02 28.38
N ALA A 199 -6.07 -7.72 27.18
CA ALA A 199 -6.36 -6.48 26.45
C ALA A 199 -6.29 -6.72 24.93
N ASN A 200 -7.04 -5.92 24.17
CA ASN A 200 -6.99 -5.95 22.71
C ASN A 200 -5.64 -5.39 22.23
N VAL A 201 -4.73 -6.29 21.88
CA VAL A 201 -3.33 -5.95 21.58
C VAL A 201 -3.25 -5.05 20.35
N MET A 202 -3.97 -5.38 19.27
CA MET A 202 -3.99 -4.58 18.03
C MET A 202 -4.46 -3.13 18.27
N VAL A 203 -5.47 -2.94 19.12
CA VAL A 203 -6.05 -1.62 19.43
C VAL A 203 -5.12 -0.83 20.33
N SER A 204 -4.55 -1.49 21.35
CA SER A 204 -3.59 -0.88 22.27
C SER A 204 -2.36 -0.37 21.51
N VAL A 205 -1.88 -1.15 20.56
CA VAL A 205 -0.74 -0.82 19.71
C VAL A 205 -1.08 0.27 18.69
N ALA A 206 -2.27 0.24 18.08
CA ALA A 206 -2.70 1.23 17.08
C ALA A 206 -3.02 2.63 17.65
N THR A 207 -3.43 2.69 18.92
CA THR A 207 -3.74 3.93 19.64
C THR A 207 -2.50 4.59 20.24
N GLN A 208 -1.42 3.85 20.45
CA GLN A 208 -0.16 4.41 20.94
C GLN A 208 0.57 5.17 19.82
N GLN A 209 0.91 6.43 20.10
CA GLN A 209 1.67 7.29 19.18
C GLN A 209 3.16 7.16 19.44
N ALA A 210 3.96 7.02 18.38
CA ALA A 210 5.40 6.85 18.48
C ALA A 210 6.07 8.14 19.01
N SER A 211 7.07 7.98 19.88
CA SER A 211 7.90 9.11 20.31
C SER A 211 8.81 9.54 19.18
N ASN A 212 8.90 10.83 18.91
CA ASN A 212 9.75 11.33 17.84
C ASN A 212 11.25 11.19 18.22
N PRO A 213 12.06 10.43 17.44
CA PRO A 213 13.49 10.28 17.72
C PRO A 213 14.23 11.61 17.58
N VAL A 214 13.78 12.50 16.69
CA VAL A 214 14.41 13.81 16.49
C VAL A 214 14.27 14.68 17.73
N HIS A 215 13.10 14.65 18.39
CA HIS A 215 12.91 15.34 19.67
C HIS A 215 13.80 14.75 20.78
N THR A 216 14.00 13.43 20.81
CA THR A 216 14.86 12.76 21.80
C THR A 216 16.34 13.16 21.62
N VAL A 217 16.81 13.18 20.36
CA VAL A 217 18.17 13.62 20.01
C VAL A 217 18.36 15.12 20.27
N ALA A 218 17.37 15.95 19.93
CA ALA A 218 17.40 17.39 20.19
C ALA A 218 17.51 17.72 21.69
N ASN A 219 16.76 16.99 22.51
CA ASN A 219 16.80 17.14 23.97
C ASN A 219 18.15 16.67 24.55
N SER A 220 18.74 15.61 23.98
CA SER A 220 20.06 15.12 24.37
C SER A 220 21.19 16.10 23.98
N LEU A 221 21.01 16.83 22.87
CA LEU A 221 21.98 17.81 22.36
C LEU A 221 21.76 19.24 22.87
N SER A 222 20.77 19.47 23.75
CA SER A 222 20.47 20.78 24.34
C SER A 222 20.34 21.93 23.32
N LEU A 223 19.84 21.66 22.10
CA LEU A 223 19.79 22.66 21.03
C LEU A 223 18.64 23.67 21.27
N PRO A 224 18.94 24.96 21.52
CA PRO A 224 17.91 25.99 21.72
C PRO A 224 17.17 26.26 20.40
N GLY A 225 15.83 26.23 20.44
CA GLY A 225 14.96 26.51 19.29
C GLY A 225 14.21 25.31 18.71
N LEU A 226 14.55 24.06 19.09
CA LEU A 226 13.86 22.85 18.61
C LEU A 226 12.55 22.50 19.38
N GLN A 227 12.03 23.40 20.20
CA GLN A 227 10.79 23.21 20.97
C GLN A 227 9.51 23.15 20.10
N MET A 228 9.59 23.55 18.82
CA MET A 228 8.50 23.40 17.85
C MET A 228 8.37 21.99 17.26
N ILE A 229 9.27 21.06 17.61
CA ILE A 229 9.20 19.67 17.12
C ILE A 229 8.12 18.91 17.86
N THR A 230 7.30 18.18 17.11
CA THR A 230 6.25 17.34 17.68
C THR A 230 6.84 16.23 18.55
N LYS A 231 6.36 16.13 19.79
CA LYS A 231 6.78 15.08 20.74
C LYS A 231 6.29 13.68 20.33
N LYS A 232 5.14 13.64 19.65
CA LYS A 232 4.48 12.43 19.18
C LYS A 232 4.35 12.48 17.67
N LEU A 233 4.70 11.39 17.02
CA LEU A 233 4.71 11.26 15.57
C LEU A 233 3.77 10.11 15.18
N GLU A 234 2.84 10.40 14.27
CA GLU A 234 2.09 9.35 13.61
C GLU A 234 2.96 8.75 12.50
N LEU A 235 3.06 7.43 12.49
CA LEU A 235 3.84 6.73 11.49
C LEU A 235 3.05 6.68 10.17
N PRO A 236 3.73 6.77 9.01
CA PRO A 236 3.10 6.75 7.69
C PRO A 236 2.68 5.33 7.30
N VAL A 237 2.39 4.47 8.29
CA VAL A 237 1.90 3.10 8.13
C VAL A 237 0.35 3.08 8.16
N LYS A 238 -0.27 4.22 8.48
CA LYS A 238 -1.71 4.46 8.38
C LYS A 238 -1.97 5.81 7.70
N ILE A 239 -3.00 5.86 6.86
CA ILE A 239 -3.52 7.10 6.30
C ILE A 239 -4.51 7.69 7.30
N VAL A 240 -4.43 8.99 7.52
CA VAL A 240 -5.17 9.69 8.55
C VAL A 240 -5.86 10.93 7.98
N PHE A 241 -7.17 11.03 8.18
CA PHE A 241 -7.94 12.22 7.84
C PHE A 241 -8.62 12.79 9.09
N PRO A 242 -8.48 14.11 9.35
CA PRO A 242 -9.26 14.74 10.41
C PRO A 242 -10.74 14.68 10.06
N ARG A 243 -11.60 14.31 11.02
CA ARG A 243 -13.06 14.26 10.77
C ARG A 243 -13.65 15.63 10.40
N ASP A 244 -13.03 16.72 10.85
CA ASP A 244 -13.44 18.09 10.58
C ASP A 244 -12.90 18.68 9.25
N LEU A 245 -12.54 17.85 8.27
CA LEU A 245 -11.91 18.27 7.01
C LEU A 245 -12.63 19.43 6.27
N LEU A 246 -13.95 19.55 6.46
CA LEU A 246 -14.78 20.56 5.82
C LEU A 246 -15.70 21.32 6.82
N GLY A 247 -15.25 21.54 8.07
CA GLY A 247 -15.99 22.36 9.03
C GLY A 247 -17.41 21.87 9.33
N GLY A 248 -17.57 20.56 9.53
CA GLY A 248 -18.86 19.93 9.85
C GLY A 248 -19.37 20.38 11.22
N MET A 249 -20.64 20.81 11.25
CA MET A 249 -21.35 21.33 12.41
C MET A 249 -21.62 20.24 13.47
N VAL A 250 -20.62 19.87 14.27
CA VAL A 250 -20.82 19.15 15.53
C VAL A 250 -20.45 20.08 16.69
N PRO A 251 -21.42 20.77 17.32
CA PRO A 251 -21.14 21.56 18.50
C PRO A 251 -20.81 20.63 19.67
N GLY A 252 -19.54 20.57 20.08
CA GLY A 252 -19.12 20.03 21.38
C GLY A 252 -18.21 18.79 21.39
N GLY A 253 -17.65 18.35 20.26
CA GLY A 253 -16.64 17.28 20.25
C GLY A 253 -15.23 17.81 20.50
N ASN A 254 -14.49 17.22 21.44
CA ASN A 254 -13.08 17.54 21.65
C ASN A 254 -12.28 17.37 20.35
N THR A 255 -11.36 18.31 20.12
CA THR A 255 -10.41 18.34 19.01
C THR A 255 -9.72 16.99 18.77
N SER A 256 -9.77 16.53 17.51
CA SER A 256 -8.92 15.49 16.87
C SER A 256 -9.35 14.02 16.91
N ASP A 257 -10.63 13.73 16.67
CA ASP A 257 -10.99 12.38 16.20
C ASP A 257 -10.52 12.22 14.74
N PHE A 258 -9.55 11.35 14.54
CA PHE A 258 -9.00 11.01 13.25
C PHE A 258 -9.66 9.75 12.68
N MET A 259 -10.01 9.77 11.40
CA MET A 259 -10.32 8.55 10.67
C MET A 259 -9.01 7.95 10.14
N MET A 260 -8.79 6.67 10.43
CA MET A 260 -7.56 5.97 10.07
C MET A 260 -7.85 4.73 9.21
N LEU A 261 -6.98 4.49 8.23
CA LEU A 261 -6.96 3.26 7.43
C LEU A 261 -5.52 2.72 7.38
N GLY A 262 -5.35 1.42 7.59
CA GLY A 262 -4.04 0.78 7.53
C GLY A 262 -3.51 0.73 6.11
N LEU A 263 -2.19 0.94 5.93
CA LEU A 263 -1.56 0.74 4.61
C LEU A 263 -1.69 -0.70 4.12
N GLY A 264 -1.68 -1.69 5.03
CA GLY A 264 -1.86 -3.10 4.67
C GLY A 264 -3.20 -3.35 3.98
N ASP A 265 -4.27 -2.74 4.48
CA ASP A 265 -5.63 -2.87 3.96
C ASP A 265 -5.78 -2.30 2.54
N MET A 266 -4.88 -1.40 2.15
CA MET A 266 -4.79 -0.88 0.77
C MET A 266 -3.82 -1.68 -0.08
N ALA A 267 -2.63 -1.99 0.45
CA ALA A 267 -1.55 -2.64 -0.27
C ALA A 267 -1.91 -4.06 -0.72
N ILE A 268 -2.53 -4.87 0.15
CA ILE A 268 -2.82 -6.27 -0.17
C ILE A 268 -3.86 -6.37 -1.30
N PRO A 269 -5.02 -5.66 -1.26
CA PRO A 269 -5.93 -5.62 -2.40
C PRO A 269 -5.29 -5.04 -3.66
N SER A 270 -4.41 -4.04 -3.53
CA SER A 270 -3.69 -3.47 -4.68
C SER A 270 -2.78 -4.49 -5.37
N MET A 271 -2.14 -5.39 -4.61
CA MET A 271 -1.35 -6.49 -5.19
C MET A 271 -2.23 -7.47 -5.99
N LEU A 272 -3.42 -7.78 -5.49
CA LEU A 272 -4.41 -8.58 -6.23
C LEU A 272 -4.84 -7.86 -7.52
N LEU A 273 -5.17 -6.56 -7.43
CA LEU A 273 -5.53 -5.74 -8.60
C LEU A 273 -4.38 -5.69 -9.62
N ALA A 274 -3.13 -5.56 -9.19
CA ALA A 274 -1.96 -5.52 -10.05
C ALA A 274 -1.76 -6.85 -10.81
N LEU A 275 -1.94 -7.99 -10.13
CA LEU A 275 -1.87 -9.32 -10.75
C LEU A 275 -2.97 -9.47 -11.81
N VAL A 276 -4.20 -9.14 -11.44
CA VAL A 276 -5.36 -9.26 -12.32
C VAL A 276 -5.26 -8.33 -13.52
N LEU A 277 -4.79 -7.09 -13.32
CA LEU A 277 -4.54 -6.13 -14.40
C LEU A 277 -3.43 -6.61 -15.34
N SER A 278 -2.40 -7.28 -14.81
CA SER A 278 -1.34 -7.88 -15.63
C SER A 278 -1.87 -9.03 -16.47
N PHE A 279 -2.75 -9.86 -15.91
CA PHE A 279 -3.44 -10.93 -16.63
C PHE A 279 -4.37 -10.38 -17.72
N ASP A 280 -5.21 -9.39 -17.41
CA ASP A 280 -6.08 -8.69 -18.37
C ASP A 280 -5.26 -8.13 -19.55
N TYR A 281 -4.10 -7.54 -19.27
CA TYR A 281 -3.22 -6.98 -20.28
C TYR A 281 -2.57 -8.05 -21.18
N GLN A 282 -2.07 -9.15 -20.60
CA GLN A 282 -1.50 -10.27 -21.37
C GLN A 282 -2.55 -10.87 -22.32
N LYS A 283 -3.75 -11.13 -21.80
CA LYS A 283 -4.84 -11.70 -22.59
C LYS A 283 -5.32 -10.78 -23.71
N SER A 284 -5.41 -9.49 -23.43
CA SER A 284 -5.72 -8.49 -24.46
C SER A 284 -4.68 -8.49 -25.59
N ARG A 285 -3.41 -8.76 -25.28
CA ARG A 285 -2.34 -8.82 -26.30
C ARG A 285 -2.50 -10.05 -27.20
N ASP A 286 -2.82 -11.20 -26.61
CA ASP A 286 -2.97 -12.46 -27.35
C ASP A 286 -4.21 -12.47 -28.25
N SER A 287 -5.32 -11.86 -27.80
CA SER A 287 -6.55 -11.73 -28.61
C SER A 287 -6.40 -10.76 -29.80
N THR A 288 -5.35 -9.92 -29.85
CA THR A 288 -5.14 -8.99 -30.97
C THR A 288 -4.58 -9.70 -32.23
N GLY A 289 -4.17 -10.98 -32.12
CA GLY A 289 -3.59 -11.76 -33.23
C GLY A 289 -4.57 -12.65 -34.03
N THR A 290 -5.82 -12.82 -33.60
CA THR A 290 -6.79 -13.69 -34.28
C THR A 290 -8.17 -13.04 -34.28
N PHE A 291 -8.58 -12.53 -35.45
CA PHE A 291 -9.95 -12.15 -35.83
C PHE A 291 -10.94 -11.86 -34.69
N ASP A 292 -11.16 -10.58 -34.35
CA ASP A 292 -12.50 -10.05 -34.11
C ASP A 292 -12.51 -8.51 -33.94
N LEU A 293 -12.89 -7.84 -35.03
CA LEU A 293 -13.16 -6.40 -35.14
C LEU A 293 -14.48 -5.99 -34.44
N PHE A 294 -15.08 -6.86 -33.61
CA PHE A 294 -16.39 -6.66 -32.98
C PHE A 294 -16.44 -7.14 -31.52
N SER A 295 -15.50 -6.76 -30.65
CA SER A 295 -15.74 -6.90 -29.20
C SER A 295 -14.97 -5.90 -28.34
N SER A 296 -15.54 -4.71 -28.20
CA SER A 296 -15.18 -3.70 -27.19
C SER A 296 -15.48 -4.15 -25.74
N LYS A 297 -15.82 -5.44 -25.51
CA LYS A 297 -16.11 -6.02 -24.20
C LYS A 297 -15.01 -7.01 -23.77
N GLY A 298 -13.75 -6.61 -23.88
CA GLY A 298 -12.63 -7.29 -23.22
C GLY A 298 -12.77 -7.12 -21.70
N HIS A 299 -13.38 -8.11 -21.07
CA HIS A 299 -13.93 -8.04 -19.71
C HIS A 299 -12.84 -7.94 -18.63
N LYS A 300 -12.51 -6.71 -18.25
CA LYS A 300 -11.41 -6.40 -17.32
C LYS A 300 -11.76 -6.88 -15.91
N TYR A 301 -11.20 -8.01 -15.49
CA TYR A 301 -11.26 -8.51 -14.11
C TYR A 301 -10.87 -7.42 -13.10
N PHE A 302 -9.99 -6.51 -13.53
CA PHE A 302 -9.62 -5.30 -12.80
C PHE A 302 -10.81 -4.48 -12.28
N TRP A 303 -11.86 -4.26 -13.09
CA TRP A 303 -13.00 -3.44 -12.66
C TRP A 303 -13.86 -4.15 -11.61
N TYR A 304 -13.97 -5.48 -11.69
CA TYR A 304 -14.65 -6.27 -10.65
C TYR A 304 -13.88 -6.24 -9.34
N ALA A 305 -12.55 -6.34 -9.39
CA ALA A 305 -11.70 -6.26 -8.21
C ALA A 305 -11.75 -4.86 -7.57
N LEU A 306 -11.69 -3.79 -8.38
CA LEU A 306 -11.72 -2.40 -7.90
C LEU A 306 -13.09 -2.02 -7.30
N SER A 307 -14.19 -2.41 -7.95
CA SER A 307 -15.53 -2.19 -7.39
C SER A 307 -15.76 -3.03 -6.13
N GLY A 308 -15.29 -4.28 -6.12
CA GLY A 308 -15.28 -5.14 -4.93
C GLY A 308 -14.51 -4.52 -3.76
N TYR A 309 -13.36 -3.90 -4.02
CA TYR A 309 -12.58 -3.19 -3.01
C TYR A 309 -13.35 -1.99 -2.43
N ALA A 310 -13.95 -1.17 -3.29
CA ALA A 310 -14.75 -0.02 -2.85
C ALA A 310 -15.96 -0.46 -2.00
N ILE A 311 -16.67 -1.51 -2.41
CA ILE A 311 -17.80 -2.07 -1.66
C ILE A 311 -17.34 -2.65 -0.31
N GLY A 312 -16.23 -3.40 -0.30
CA GLY A 312 -15.65 -3.97 0.92
C GLY A 312 -15.21 -2.88 1.91
N LEU A 313 -14.64 -1.78 1.43
CA LEU A 313 -14.22 -0.66 2.27
C LEU A 313 -15.42 0.08 2.87
N VAL A 314 -16.47 0.31 2.08
CA VAL A 314 -17.75 0.86 2.57
C VAL A 314 -18.36 -0.06 3.62
N ALA A 315 -18.36 -1.38 3.39
CA ALA A 315 -18.88 -2.35 4.35
C ALA A 315 -18.07 -2.38 5.66
N ALA A 316 -16.74 -2.31 5.59
CA ALA A 316 -15.86 -2.26 6.76
C ALA A 316 -16.11 -0.99 7.60
N LEU A 317 -16.21 0.17 6.96
CA LEU A 317 -16.50 1.43 7.63
C LEU A 317 -17.92 1.44 8.22
N ALA A 318 -18.92 0.95 7.49
CA ALA A 318 -20.29 0.82 7.97
C ALA A 318 -20.37 -0.09 9.21
N ALA A 319 -19.67 -1.23 9.18
CA ALA A 319 -19.62 -2.15 10.30
C ALA A 319 -18.94 -1.52 11.52
N GLY A 320 -17.83 -0.78 11.33
CA GLY A 320 -17.15 -0.06 12.40
C GLY A 320 -18.05 0.99 13.07
N ILE A 321 -18.81 1.76 12.29
CA ILE A 321 -19.74 2.77 12.81
C ILE A 321 -20.91 2.12 13.57
N LEU A 322 -21.46 1.01 13.06
CA LEU A 322 -22.62 0.35 13.67
C LEU A 322 -22.29 -0.42 14.95
N THR A 323 -21.07 -0.95 15.05
CA THR A 323 -20.67 -1.81 16.17
C THR A 323 -19.93 -1.08 17.29
N HIS A 324 -19.44 0.14 17.05
CA HIS A 324 -18.60 0.92 17.99
C HIS A 324 -17.39 0.15 18.53
N SER A 325 -17.03 -0.95 17.88
CA SER A 325 -15.91 -1.80 18.22
C SER A 325 -14.93 -1.84 17.05
N PRO A 326 -13.63 -2.04 17.31
CA PRO A 326 -12.66 -2.34 16.27
C PRO A 326 -13.12 -3.56 15.47
N GLN A 327 -13.21 -3.41 14.16
CA GLN A 327 -13.59 -4.48 13.23
C GLN A 327 -12.39 -4.85 12.36
N PRO A 328 -12.17 -6.15 12.08
CA PRO A 328 -11.14 -6.57 11.14
C PRO A 328 -11.51 -6.11 9.73
N ALA A 329 -10.72 -5.22 9.13
CA ALA A 329 -11.01 -4.67 7.80
C ALA A 329 -10.94 -5.75 6.72
N LEU A 330 -10.00 -6.69 6.84
CA LEU A 330 -9.81 -7.76 5.87
C LEU A 330 -10.98 -8.75 5.83
N LEU A 331 -11.78 -8.83 6.91
CA LEU A 331 -13.02 -9.61 6.94
C LEU A 331 -13.99 -9.20 5.83
N TYR A 332 -14.04 -7.91 5.49
CA TYR A 332 -14.92 -7.36 4.46
C TYR A 332 -14.21 -7.25 3.10
N LEU A 333 -12.95 -6.83 3.10
CA LEU A 333 -12.19 -6.57 1.88
C LEU A 333 -11.85 -7.85 1.10
N VAL A 334 -11.41 -8.92 1.79
CA VAL A 334 -11.00 -10.17 1.15
C VAL A 334 -12.14 -10.82 0.37
N PRO A 335 -13.31 -11.11 0.95
CA PRO A 335 -14.41 -11.72 0.19
C PRO A 335 -14.94 -10.80 -0.91
N ALA A 336 -14.99 -9.48 -0.66
CA ALA A 336 -15.52 -8.53 -1.63
C ALA A 336 -14.61 -8.37 -2.86
N THR A 337 -13.29 -8.52 -2.71
CA THR A 337 -12.32 -8.40 -3.82
C THR A 337 -12.05 -9.74 -4.50
N LEU A 338 -11.74 -10.77 -3.72
CA LEU A 338 -11.35 -12.09 -4.24
C LEU A 338 -12.55 -12.89 -4.76
N GLY A 339 -13.71 -12.80 -4.09
CA GLY A 339 -14.92 -13.54 -4.43
C GLY A 339 -15.36 -13.33 -5.88
N PRO A 340 -15.59 -12.08 -6.33
CA PRO A 340 -15.97 -11.81 -7.72
C PRO A 340 -14.97 -12.35 -8.73
N ILE A 341 -13.66 -12.26 -8.47
CA ILE A 341 -12.62 -12.74 -9.38
C ILE A 341 -12.71 -14.27 -9.53
N ILE A 342 -12.79 -15.00 -8.42
CA ILE A 342 -12.89 -16.47 -8.44
C ILE A 342 -14.18 -16.92 -9.13
N VAL A 343 -15.32 -16.31 -8.80
CA VAL A 343 -16.62 -16.68 -9.36
C VAL A 343 -16.65 -16.42 -10.88
N ILE A 344 -16.22 -15.24 -11.33
CA ILE A 344 -16.24 -14.88 -12.75
C ILE A 344 -15.23 -15.72 -13.54
N SER A 345 -14.03 -15.93 -13.01
CA SER A 345 -13.01 -16.77 -13.68
C SER A 345 -13.42 -18.25 -13.74
N TRP A 346 -14.16 -18.74 -12.73
CA TRP A 346 -14.76 -20.08 -12.74
C TRP A 346 -15.79 -20.20 -13.86
N PHE A 347 -16.74 -19.26 -13.95
CA PHE A 347 -17.76 -19.28 -15.01
C PHE A 347 -17.16 -19.19 -16.42
N ARG A 348 -16.00 -18.54 -16.56
CA ARG A 348 -15.29 -18.40 -17.83
C ARG A 348 -14.31 -19.53 -18.14
N LYS A 349 -14.10 -20.48 -17.21
CA LYS A 349 -13.10 -21.56 -17.33
C LYS A 349 -11.65 -21.07 -17.47
N GLU A 350 -11.37 -19.85 -17.01
CA GLU A 350 -10.04 -19.22 -17.04
C GLU A 350 -9.32 -19.33 -15.69
N LEU A 351 -10.02 -19.83 -14.66
CA LEU A 351 -9.45 -20.06 -13.34
C LEU A 351 -8.16 -20.90 -13.34
N PRO A 352 -8.03 -22.03 -14.07
CA PRO A 352 -6.79 -22.82 -14.02
C PRO A 352 -5.58 -22.06 -14.57
N GLU A 353 -5.78 -21.23 -15.60
CA GLU A 353 -4.74 -20.36 -16.17
C GLU A 353 -4.30 -19.30 -15.16
N LEU A 354 -5.27 -18.66 -14.47
CA LEU A 354 -5.01 -17.68 -13.42
C LEU A 354 -4.35 -18.32 -12.17
N TRP A 355 -4.70 -19.57 -11.87
CA TRP A 355 -4.25 -20.35 -10.70
C TRP A 355 -2.81 -20.82 -10.79
N GLU A 356 -2.44 -21.40 -11.93
CA GLU A 356 -1.07 -21.88 -12.18
C GLU A 356 -0.13 -20.77 -12.65
N GLY A 357 -0.70 -19.64 -13.09
CA GLY A 357 0.01 -18.59 -13.80
C GLY A 357 0.22 -18.95 -15.26
N THR A 358 0.49 -17.94 -16.09
CA THR A 358 0.87 -18.15 -17.48
C THR A 358 2.14 -18.99 -17.49
N LYS A 359 2.02 -20.28 -17.85
CA LYS A 359 3.17 -21.15 -18.09
C LYS A 359 4.00 -20.43 -19.14
N SER A 360 5.13 -19.82 -18.74
CA SER A 360 6.07 -19.32 -19.74
C SER A 360 6.38 -20.52 -20.63
N ASN A 361 6.06 -20.39 -21.92
CA ASN A 361 6.35 -21.43 -22.87
C ASN A 361 7.83 -21.77 -22.72
N LEU A 362 8.13 -22.95 -22.17
CA LEU A 362 9.47 -23.51 -22.01
C LEU A 362 10.24 -23.62 -23.35
N ASN A 363 9.59 -23.24 -24.46
CA ASN A 363 10.16 -23.17 -25.80
C ASN A 363 11.00 -21.90 -26.10
N ASP A 364 10.86 -20.81 -25.34
CA ASP A 364 11.69 -19.60 -25.58
C ASP A 364 13.02 -19.63 -24.81
N LYS A 365 13.07 -20.35 -23.68
CA LYS A 365 14.34 -20.57 -22.96
C LYS A 365 15.23 -21.62 -23.64
N SER A 366 14.67 -22.62 -24.30
CA SER A 366 15.44 -23.57 -25.10
C SER A 366 16.04 -22.93 -26.36
N ARG A 367 15.34 -21.97 -26.99
CA ARG A 367 15.89 -21.22 -28.14
C ARG A 367 16.98 -20.22 -27.79
N LEU A 368 17.03 -19.70 -26.55
CA LEU A 368 18.08 -18.78 -26.08
C LEU A 368 19.33 -19.49 -25.53
N LEU A 369 19.28 -20.82 -25.37
CA LEU A 369 20.45 -21.62 -24.98
C LEU A 369 21.11 -22.32 -26.18
N GLU A 370 20.53 -22.20 -27.38
CA GLU A 370 21.07 -22.74 -28.64
C GLU A 370 21.65 -21.67 -29.60
N VAL A 371 21.78 -20.42 -29.15
CA VAL A 371 22.48 -19.32 -29.88
C VAL A 371 23.57 -18.76 -28.98
#